data_AF-A0A7Y3H5L2-F1
#
_entry.id   AF-A0A7Y3H5L2-F1
#
_cell.length_a   1.000
_cell.length_b   1.000
_cell.length_c   1.000
_cell.angle_alpha   90.00
_cell.angle_beta   90.00
_cell.angle_gamma   90.00
#
_symmetry.space_group_name_H-M   'P 1'
#
loop_
_entity.id
_entity.type
_entity.pdbx_description
1 polymer ?
#
loop_
_entity_poly.entity_id
_entity_poly.type
_entity_poly.pdbx_seq_one_letter_code
_entity_poly.pdbx_strand_id
1 'polypeptide(L)'
;MFAKYYYAEYNGDIYVYRLKPDDKQNEMTLFKNEEQVEQRFGFTGEFRLGNENARLWVKHTLLSSKHEFRIDNMLIELKKIRLGPLRKLLTLKGIYN
;
A
#
# COMPACT_ATOMS: atom_id res chain seq x y z
N MET A 1 8.21 11.36 -12.10
CA MET A 1 8.81 10.43 -11.11
C MET A 1 8.16 9.05 -11.22
N PHE A 2 8.84 7.96 -10.82
CA PHE A 2 8.26 6.60 -10.85
C PHE A 2 7.50 6.27 -9.58
N ALA A 3 6.42 5.50 -9.70
CA ALA A 3 5.67 5.00 -8.56
C ALA A 3 6.48 3.98 -7.75
N LYS A 4 6.36 4.04 -6.42
CA LYS A 4 6.92 3.09 -5.46
C LYS A 4 5.78 2.19 -4.96
N TYR A 5 6.08 0.90 -4.82
CA TYR A 5 5.11 -0.10 -4.37
C TYR A 5 5.62 -0.77 -3.10
N TYR A 6 4.69 -0.97 -2.18
CA TYR A 6 4.91 -1.72 -0.95
C TYR A 6 3.77 -2.71 -0.80
N TYR A 7 4.04 -3.87 -0.23
CA TYR A 7 3.03 -4.89 -0.05
C TYR A 7 3.16 -5.61 1.29
N ALA A 8 2.06 -6.19 1.73
CA ALA A 8 2.02 -7.15 2.82
C ALA A 8 1.01 -8.25 2.50
N GLU A 9 1.26 -9.45 3.05
CA GLU A 9 0.32 -10.56 3.03
C GLU A 9 -0.21 -10.77 4.44
N TYR A 10 -1.53 -10.91 4.58
CA TYR A 10 -2.16 -11.23 5.87
C TYR A 10 -3.43 -12.04 5.62
N ASN A 11 -3.57 -13.19 6.29
CA ASN A 11 -4.70 -14.11 6.17
C ASN A 11 -5.11 -14.47 4.72
N GLY A 12 -4.13 -14.55 3.81
CA GLY A 12 -4.36 -14.87 2.39
C GLY A 12 -4.64 -13.66 1.50
N ASP A 13 -4.92 -12.50 2.07
CA ASP A 13 -5.09 -11.24 1.34
C ASP A 13 -3.74 -10.56 1.06
N ILE A 14 -3.67 -9.85 -0.06
CA ILE A 14 -2.54 -9.00 -0.44
C ILE A 14 -2.94 -7.54 -0.37
N TYR A 15 -2.26 -6.81 0.50
CA TYR A 15 -2.40 -5.37 0.63
C TYR A 15 -1.28 -4.71 -0.15
N VAL A 16 -1.61 -3.79 -1.04
CA VAL A 16 -0.63 -3.05 -1.84
C VAL A 16 -0.77 -1.56 -1.58
N TYR A 17 0.29 -0.95 -1.10
CA TYR A 17 0.41 0.49 -0.99
C TYR A 17 1.21 1.05 -2.18
N ARG A 18 0.58 1.91 -2.98
CA ARG A 18 1.19 2.62 -4.10
C ARG A 18 1.41 4.09 -3.74
N LEU A 19 2.64 4.53 -3.91
CA LEU A 19 3.05 5.93 -3.79
C LEU A 19 3.51 6.44 -5.14
N LYS A 20 2.78 7.37 -5.74
CA LYS A 20 3.14 8.05 -6.98
C LYS A 20 3.43 9.52 -6.70
N PRO A 21 4.71 9.94 -6.67
CA PRO A 21 5.05 11.34 -6.51
C PRO A 21 4.69 12.12 -7.79
N ASP A 22 4.13 13.30 -7.61
CA ASP A 22 3.91 14.33 -8.63
C ASP A 22 4.61 15.63 -8.21
N ASP A 23 4.74 16.59 -9.12
CA ASP A 23 5.49 17.84 -8.90
C ASP A 23 4.91 18.71 -7.78
N LYS A 24 3.65 18.47 -7.39
CA LYS A 24 2.95 19.24 -6.35
C LYS A 24 2.73 18.46 -5.04
N GLN A 25 2.52 17.14 -5.12
CA GLN A 25 2.13 16.30 -3.97
C GLN A 25 2.35 14.82 -4.28
N ASN A 26 2.20 13.94 -3.29
CA ASN A 26 2.15 12.50 -3.56
C ASN A 26 0.71 12.01 -3.69
N GLU A 27 0.45 11.20 -4.71
CA GLU A 27 -0.73 10.37 -4.81
C GLU A 27 -0.45 9.05 -4.08
N MET A 28 -1.29 8.73 -3.10
CA MET A 28 -1.16 7.59 -2.20
C MET A 28 -2.40 6.72 -2.37
N THR A 29 -2.23 5.45 -2.73
CA THR A 29 -3.34 4.55 -3.01
C THR A 29 -3.14 3.24 -2.28
N LEU A 30 -4.18 2.77 -1.58
CA LEU A 30 -4.21 1.46 -0.96
C LEU A 30 -5.11 0.53 -1.77
N PHE A 31 -4.59 -0.65 -2.07
CA PHE A 31 -5.32 -1.73 -2.71
C PHE A 31 -5.38 -2.94 -1.78
N LYS A 32 -6.46 -3.70 -1.88
CA LYS A 32 -6.61 -5.03 -1.28
C LYS A 32 -7.02 -5.98 -2.38
N ASN A 33 -6.22 -7.02 -2.64
CA ASN A 33 -6.47 -7.98 -3.71
C ASN A 33 -6.80 -7.29 -5.06
N GLU A 34 -6.05 -6.24 -5.38
CA GLU A 34 -6.22 -5.36 -6.56
C GLU A 34 -7.42 -4.42 -6.58
N GLU A 35 -8.37 -4.60 -5.68
CA GLU A 35 -9.44 -3.63 -5.49
C GLU A 35 -8.86 -2.38 -4.83
N GLN A 36 -9.08 -1.22 -5.45
CA GLN A 36 -8.71 0.05 -4.86
C GLN A 36 -9.63 0.32 -3.67
N VAL A 37 -9.05 0.35 -2.47
CA VAL A 37 -9.77 0.67 -1.24
C VAL A 37 -9.99 2.18 -1.16
N GLU A 38 -8.90 2.94 -1.18
CA GLU A 38 -8.95 4.37 -0.95
C GLU A 38 -7.73 5.05 -1.58
N GLN A 39 -7.93 6.29 -2.02
CA GLN A 39 -6.91 7.15 -2.62
C GLN A 39 -6.85 8.48 -1.86
N ARG A 40 -5.63 8.94 -1.58
CA ARG A 40 -5.36 10.20 -0.89
C ARG A 40 -4.23 10.96 -1.57
N PHE A 41 -4.18 12.26 -1.32
CA PHE A 41 -3.14 13.13 -1.82
C PHE A 41 -2.47 13.88 -0.67
N GLY A 42 -1.15 14.06 -0.76
CA GLY A 42 -0.37 14.85 0.19
C GLY A 42 0.94 14.19 0.61
N PHE A 43 1.46 14.57 1.78
CA PHE A 43 2.67 13.98 2.37
C PHE A 43 2.35 12.98 3.47
N THR A 44 1.15 13.03 4.05
CA THR A 44 0.68 12.13 5.10
C THR A 44 -0.69 11.60 4.75
N GLY A 45 -0.96 10.35 5.08
CA GLY A 45 -2.26 9.72 4.84
C GLY A 45 -2.57 8.69 5.91
N GLU A 46 -3.86 8.53 6.19
CA GLU A 46 -4.36 7.42 7.01
C GLU A 46 -5.48 6.73 6.23
N PHE A 47 -5.28 5.44 5.97
CA PHE A 47 -6.25 4.59 5.29
C PHE A 47 -6.90 3.67 6.31
N ARG A 48 -8.24 3.56 6.25
CA ARG A 48 -9.02 2.68 7.13
C ARG A 48 -9.85 1.74 6.26
N LEU A 49 -9.61 0.44 6.35
CA LEU A 49 -10.49 -0.53 5.69
C LEU A 49 -11.66 -0.81 6.61
N GLY A 50 -12.83 -0.20 6.37
CA GLY A 50 -13.97 -0.20 7.31
C GLY A 50 -14.54 -1.56 7.71
N ASN A 51 -14.19 -2.64 7.01
CA ASN A 51 -14.65 -4.01 7.32
C ASN A 51 -13.60 -4.85 8.08
N GLU A 52 -12.38 -4.33 8.25
CA GLU A 52 -11.28 -4.99 8.95
C GLU A 52 -10.74 -4.03 10.00
N ASN A 53 -10.18 -4.50 11.11
CA ASN A 53 -9.44 -3.60 12.01
C ASN A 53 -8.07 -3.21 11.42
N ALA A 54 -8.04 -2.92 10.10
CA ALA A 54 -6.88 -2.61 9.32
C ALA A 54 -6.74 -1.09 9.12
N ARG A 55 -5.60 -0.55 9.56
CA ARG A 55 -5.24 0.87 9.46
C ARG A 55 -3.83 1.01 8.95
N LEU A 56 -3.68 1.73 7.85
CA LEU A 56 -2.37 2.10 7.32
C LEU A 56 -2.16 3.60 7.50
N TRP A 57 -1.21 3.96 8.35
CA TRP A 57 -0.71 5.33 8.44
C TRP A 57 0.58 5.47 7.63
N VAL A 58 0.68 6.54 6.86
CA VAL A 58 1.87 6.84 6.05
C VAL A 58 2.32 8.28 6.25
N LYS A 59 3.64 8.45 6.33
CA LYS A 59 4.29 9.76 6.31
C LYS A 59 5.47 9.75 5.36
N HIS A 60 5.37 10.60 4.35
CA HIS A 60 6.38 10.84 3.34
C HIS A 60 7.15 12.11 3.66
N THR A 61 8.46 11.96 3.60
CA THR A 61 9.43 13.05 3.58
C THR A 61 10.12 13.04 2.22
N LEU A 62 10.90 14.08 1.90
CA LEU A 62 11.68 14.14 0.66
C LEU A 62 12.56 12.90 0.44
N LEU A 63 13.08 12.31 1.52
CA LEU A 63 14.08 11.24 1.47
C LEU A 63 13.55 9.86 1.90
N SER A 64 12.45 9.80 2.67
CA SER A 64 11.99 8.56 3.27
C SER A 64 10.47 8.47 3.39
N SER A 65 9.96 7.24 3.42
CA SER A 65 8.58 6.93 3.72
C SER A 65 8.53 6.10 4.99
N LYS A 66 7.79 6.55 6.00
CA LYS A 66 7.44 5.75 7.17
C LYS A 66 6.02 5.21 6.98
N HIS A 67 5.85 3.94 7.30
CA HIS A 67 4.55 3.26 7.23
C HIS A 67 4.29 2.56 8.57
N GLU A 68 3.09 2.73 9.09
CA GLU A 68 2.60 1.96 10.23
C GLU A 68 1.33 1.28 9.77
N PHE A 69 1.44 0.00 9.40
CA PHE A 69 0.30 -0.80 8.99
C PHE A 69 -0.09 -1.74 10.12
N ARG A 70 -1.32 -1.60 10.63
CA ARG A 70 -1.86 -2.48 11.65
C ARG A 70 -3.08 -3.20 11.14
N ILE A 71 -3.21 -4.49 11.42
CA ILE A 71 -4.42 -5.27 11.21
C ILE A 71 -4.70 -6.02 12.50
N ASP A 72 -5.92 -5.95 13.04
CA ASP A 72 -6.28 -6.58 14.32
C ASP A 72 -5.32 -6.23 15.46
N ASN A 73 -4.88 -4.96 15.51
CA ASN A 73 -3.84 -4.43 16.41
C ASN A 73 -2.43 -5.05 16.27
N MET A 74 -2.21 -5.99 15.34
CA MET A 74 -0.89 -6.49 14.99
C MET A 74 -0.20 -5.55 14.02
N LEU A 75 1.08 -5.24 14.26
CA LEU A 75 1.90 -4.49 13.33
C LEU A 75 2.32 -5.40 12.17
N ILE A 76 1.93 -5.02 10.95
CA ILE A 76 2.24 -5.72 9.71
C ILE A 76 3.32 -4.92 8.97
N GLU A 77 4.42 -5.59 8.62
CA GLU A 77 5.50 -4.93 7.89
C GLU A 77 5.19 -4.85 6.38
N LEU A 78 5.21 -3.63 5.84
CA LEU A 78 5.13 -3.40 4.40
C LEU A 78 6.51 -3.57 3.76
N LYS A 79 6.64 -4.55 2.87
CA LYS A 79 7.86 -4.83 2.11
C LYS A 79 7.87 -4.04 0.80
N LYS A 80 8.98 -3.38 0.50
CA LYS A 80 9.16 -2.67 -0.78
C LYS A 80 9.30 -3.66 -1.93
N ILE A 81 8.58 -3.44 -3.02
CA ILE A 81 8.60 -4.32 -4.19
C ILE A 81 8.63 -3.51 -5.50
N ARG A 82 9.23 -4.05 -6.56
CA ARG A 82 9.17 -3.46 -7.91
C ARG A 82 7.87 -3.91 -8.60
N LEU A 83 7.37 -3.12 -9.55
CA LEU A 83 6.11 -3.41 -10.25
C LEU A 83 6.09 -4.78 -10.96
N GLY A 84 7.16 -5.16 -11.66
CA GLY A 84 7.22 -6.45 -12.37
C GLY A 84 7.06 -7.66 -11.43
N PRO A 85 7.88 -7.78 -10.37
CA PRO A 85 7.70 -8.80 -9.34
C PRO A 85 6.35 -8.78 -8.64
N LEU A 86 5.79 -7.59 -8.36
CA LEU A 86 4.46 -7.46 -7.76
C LEU A 86 3.38 -8.07 -8.64
N ARG A 87 3.39 -7.78 -9.95
CA ARG A 87 2.44 -8.39 -10.89
C ARG A 87 2.56 -9.91 -10.91
N LYS A 88 3.79 -10.44 -10.95
CA LYS A 88 4.03 -11.89 -10.87
C LYS A 88 3.46 -12.49 -9.58
N LEU A 89 3.64 -11.82 -8.44
CA LEU A 89 3.09 -12.26 -7.15
C LEU A 89 1.55 -12.32 -7.18
N LEU A 90 0.91 -11.26 -7.67
CA LEU A 90 -0.55 -11.18 -7.76
C LEU A 90 -1.11 -12.25 -8.71
N THR A 91 -0.47 -12.49 -9.87
CA THR A 91 -0.86 -13.56 -10.80
C THR A 91 -0.68 -14.95 -10.18
N LEU A 92 0.45 -15.21 -9.51
CA LEU A 92 0.70 -16.51 -8.85
C LEU A 92 -0.34 -16.81 -7.76
N LYS A 93 -0.92 -15.77 -7.16
CA LYS A 93 -1.96 -15.87 -6.14
C LYS A 93 -3.38 -15.92 -6.71
N GLY A 94 -3.52 -15.87 -8.04
CA GLY A 94 -4.82 -15.87 -8.73
C GLY A 94 -5.62 -14.57 -8.55
N ILE A 95 -4.95 -13.49 -8.16
CA ILE A 95 -5.58 -12.18 -7.94
C ILE A 95 -5.58 -11.38 -9.24
N TYR A 96 -4.44 -11.35 -9.94
CA TYR A 96 -4.26 -10.63 -11.22
C TYR A 96 -4.37 -11.58 -12.42
N ASN A 97 -5.36 -11.34 -13.27
CA ASN A 97 -5.54 -11.99 -14.58
C ASN A 97 -4.81 -11.25 -15.69
#